data_AF-A0A2D4P690-F1
#
_entry.id   AF-A0A2D4P690-F1
#
_cell.length_a   1.000
_cell.length_b   1.000
_cell.length_c   1.000
_cell.angle_alpha   90.00
_cell.angle_beta   90.00
_cell.angle_gamma   90.00
#
_symmetry.space_group_name_H-M   'P 1'
#
loop_
_entity.id
_entity.type
_entity.pdbx_description
1 polymer ?
#
loop_
_entity_poly.entity_id
_entity_poly.type
_entity_poly.pdbx_seq_one_letter_code
_entity_poly.pdbx_strand_id
1 'polypeptide(L)'
;MPQVEFLGYLIDGTGIHPTSSKLKAIKEASTPTIKTELQVFLGLLNLYSIFLPQKATVADPLHRLLDKKADWKWGQNKTAVFTAIKEFLTSNSILGQYN
;
A
#
# COMPACT_ATOMS: atom_id res chain seq x y z
N MET A 1 10.69 -11.56 -21.98
CA MET A 1 11.28 -10.21 -21.95
C MET A 1 12.28 -10.17 -20.81
N PRO A 2 13.44 -9.51 -20.95
CA PRO A 2 14.36 -9.32 -19.83
C PRO A 2 13.66 -8.49 -18.74
N GLN A 3 13.75 -8.95 -17.50
CA GLN A 3 13.24 -8.27 -16.31
C GLN A 3 14.44 -8.00 -15.41
N VAL A 4 14.55 -6.79 -14.86
CA VAL A 4 15.67 -6.40 -13.99
C VAL A 4 15.10 -5.91 -12.66
N GLU A 5 15.61 -6.46 -11.56
CA GLU A 5 15.31 -5.92 -10.23
C GLU A 5 16.21 -4.73 -9.92
N PHE A 6 15.61 -3.57 -9.67
CA PHE A 6 16.31 -2.33 -9.34
C PHE A 6 15.59 -1.60 -8.20
N LEU A 7 16.30 -1.31 -7.10
CA LEU A 7 15.75 -0.66 -5.89
C LEU A 7 14.49 -1.37 -5.31
N GLY A 8 14.40 -2.70 -5.52
CA GLY A 8 13.26 -3.51 -5.11
C GLY A 8 11.99 -3.25 -5.94
N TYR A 9 12.15 -2.78 -7.17
CA TYR A 9 11.15 -2.80 -8.23
C TYR A 9 11.62 -3.74 -9.32
N LEU A 10 10.69 -4.42 -9.98
CA LEU A 10 10.94 -5.21 -11.17
C LEU A 10 10.67 -4.33 -12.38
N ILE A 11 11.68 -4.03 -13.17
CA ILE A 11 11.58 -3.20 -14.37
C ILE A 11 11.62 -4.11 -15.58
N ASP A 12 10.64 -4.00 -16.47
CA ASP A 12 10.60 -4.70 -17.75
C ASP A 12 10.18 -3.75 -18.89
N GLY A 13 10.04 -4.27 -20.12
CA GLY A 13 9.65 -3.46 -21.27
C GLY A 13 8.21 -2.94 -21.25
N THR A 14 7.42 -3.29 -20.23
CA THR A 14 6.06 -2.77 -20.01
C THR A 14 6.02 -1.71 -18.90
N GLY A 15 7.03 -1.64 -18.03
CA GLY A 15 7.16 -0.58 -17.05
C GLY A 15 7.82 -1.00 -15.74
N ILE A 16 7.43 -0.32 -14.66
CA ILE A 16 7.89 -0.58 -13.30
C ILE A 16 6.84 -1.42 -12.59
N HIS A 17 7.27 -2.49 -11.93
CA HIS A 17 6.41 -3.41 -11.19
C HIS A 17 6.90 -3.59 -9.75
N PRO A 18 6.01 -3.81 -8.79
CA PRO A 18 6.35 -4.31 -7.46
C PRO A 18 7.03 -5.69 -7.52
N THR A 19 8.02 -5.94 -6.67
CA THR A 19 8.54 -7.30 -6.49
C THR A 19 7.59 -8.15 -5.64
N SER A 20 7.51 -9.44 -5.95
CA SER A 20 6.67 -10.41 -5.22
C SER A 20 6.93 -10.41 -3.71
N SER A 21 8.20 -10.22 -3.30
CA SER A 21 8.60 -10.14 -1.89
C SER A 21 7.93 -8.97 -1.15
N LYS A 22 7.85 -7.79 -1.78
CA LYS A 22 7.22 -6.63 -1.13
C LYS A 22 5.69 -6.72 -1.17
N LEU A 23 5.10 -7.30 -2.22
CA LEU A 23 3.67 -7.58 -2.28
C LEU A 23 3.27 -8.57 -1.18
N LYS A 24 4.08 -9.60 -0.96
CA LYS A 24 3.89 -10.56 0.12
C LYS A 24 3.93 -9.88 1.48
N ALA A 25 4.89 -8.97 1.70
CA ALA A 25 4.95 -8.17 2.93
C ALA A 25 3.69 -7.31 3.15
N ILE A 26 3.12 -6.72 2.10
CA ILE A 26 1.84 -5.99 2.19
C ILE A 26 0.68 -6.94 2.52
N LYS A 27 0.63 -8.11 1.87
CA LYS A 27 -0.41 -9.12 2.10
C LYS A 27 -0.38 -9.62 3.54
N GLU A 28 0.80 -9.86 4.07
CA GLU A 28 1.03 -10.39 5.43
C GLU A 28 1.03 -9.28 6.49
N ALA A 29 1.05 -8.00 6.10
CA ALA A 29 1.00 -6.89 7.03
C ALA A 29 -0.22 -6.99 7.96
N SER A 30 0.04 -7.01 9.26
CA SER A 30 -0.98 -7.05 10.29
C SER A 30 -1.72 -5.72 10.36
N THR A 31 -2.95 -5.75 10.85
CA THR A 31 -3.68 -4.52 11.19
C THR A 31 -2.87 -3.74 12.24
N PRO A 32 -2.51 -2.48 11.99
CA PRO A 32 -1.71 -1.73 12.93
C PRO A 32 -2.51 -1.47 14.20
N THR A 33 -1.85 -1.64 15.34
CA THR A 33 -2.39 -1.44 16.68
C THR A 33 -1.95 -0.10 17.27
N ILE A 34 -0.86 0.46 16.74
CA ILE A 34 -0.28 1.74 17.16
C ILE A 34 0.00 2.67 15.97
N LYS A 35 0.13 3.98 16.24
CA LYS A 35 0.42 5.01 15.23
C LYS A 35 1.72 4.73 14.46
N THR A 36 2.74 4.19 15.11
CA THR A 36 4.04 3.87 14.48
C THR A 36 3.90 2.81 13.38
N GLU A 37 3.16 1.73 13.65
CA GLU A 37 2.90 0.67 12.65
C GLU A 37 2.11 1.23 11.47
N LEU A 38 1.14 2.11 11.74
CA LEU A 38 0.37 2.77 10.68
C LEU A 38 1.24 3.70 9.83
N GLN A 39 2.19 4.43 10.43
CA GLN A 39 3.15 5.25 9.70
C GLN A 39 4.06 4.42 8.79
N VAL A 40 4.54 3.26 9.28
CA VAL A 40 5.33 2.33 8.46
C VAL A 40 4.51 1.83 7.28
N PHE A 41 3.24 1.44 7.51
CA PHE A 41 2.34 1.03 6.44
C PHE A 41 2.07 2.14 5.42
N LEU A 42 1.80 3.37 5.87
CA LEU A 42 1.57 4.51 4.96
C LEU A 42 2.85 4.93 4.21
N GLY A 43 4.02 4.76 4.82
CA GLY A 43 5.31 4.92 4.13
C GLY A 43 5.46 3.91 3.00
N LEU A 44 5.13 2.64 3.25
CA LEU A 44 5.11 1.59 2.24
C LEU A 44 4.07 1.89 1.15
N LEU A 45 2.89 2.38 1.52
CA LEU A 45 1.85 2.80 0.58
C LEU A 45 2.35 3.90 -0.37
N ASN A 46 3.15 4.83 0.14
CA ASN A 46 3.72 5.90 -0.67
C ASN A 46 4.69 5.40 -1.74
N LEU A 47 5.43 4.33 -1.44
CA LEU A 47 6.31 3.64 -2.39
C LEU A 47 5.53 3.05 -3.59
N TYR A 48 4.26 2.70 -3.38
CA TYR A 48 3.34 2.19 -4.38
C TYR A 48 2.33 3.22 -4.89
N SER A 49 2.55 4.50 -4.59
CA SER A 49 1.62 5.55 -4.98
C SER A 49 1.40 5.65 -6.49
N ILE A 50 2.37 5.23 -7.30
CA ILE A 50 2.26 5.15 -8.77
C ILE A 50 1.21 4.13 -9.22
N PHE A 51 0.89 3.14 -8.39
CA PHE A 51 -0.09 2.08 -8.68
C PHE A 51 -1.47 2.37 -8.08
N LEU A 52 -1.59 3.33 -7.16
CA LEU A 52 -2.82 3.65 -6.44
C LEU A 52 -3.44 4.96 -6.95
N PRO A 53 -4.27 4.91 -8.00
CA PRO A 53 -5.08 6.06 -8.38
C PRO A 53 -5.96 6.46 -7.20
N GLN A 54 -5.99 7.77 -6.88
CA GLN A 54 -6.76 8.33 -5.77
C GLN A 54 -6.35 7.85 -4.37
N LYS A 55 -5.06 7.50 -4.16
CA LYS A 55 -4.52 7.09 -2.84
C LYS A 55 -4.95 8.02 -1.70
N ALA A 56 -4.98 9.32 -1.95
CA ALA A 56 -5.28 10.32 -0.92
C ALA A 56 -6.70 10.14 -0.39
N THR A 57 -7.67 9.91 -1.27
CA THR A 57 -9.07 9.68 -0.91
C THR A 57 -9.25 8.36 -0.16
N VAL A 58 -8.59 7.30 -0.62
CA VAL A 58 -8.70 5.96 -0.01
C VAL A 58 -7.99 5.92 1.34
N ALA A 59 -6.80 6.50 1.45
CA ALA A 59 -6.01 6.50 2.68
C ALA A 59 -6.37 7.63 3.66
N ASP A 60 -7.25 8.57 3.29
CA ASP A 60 -7.66 9.69 4.15
C ASP A 60 -8.08 9.24 5.57
N PRO A 61 -8.90 8.19 5.74
CA PRO A 61 -9.31 7.73 7.08
C PRO A 61 -8.15 7.21 7.92
N LEU A 62 -7.09 6.72 7.28
CA LEU A 62 -5.85 6.28 7.91
C LEU A 62 -4.95 7.47 8.25
N HIS A 63 -4.86 8.47 7.37
CA HIS A 63 -4.11 9.69 7.64
C HIS A 63 -4.67 10.46 8.84
N ARG A 64 -6.00 10.51 9.00
CA ARG A 64 -6.64 11.13 10.18
C ARG A 64 -6.27 10.47 11.51
N LEU A 65 -5.88 9.19 11.53
CA LEU A 65 -5.39 8.53 12.76
C LEU A 65 -4.00 9.02 13.18
N LEU A 66 -3.22 9.55 12.24
CA LEU A 66 -1.88 10.07 12.49
C LEU A 66 -1.88 11.52 12.97
N ASP A 67 -3.02 12.19 12.94
CA ASP A 67 -3.12 13.56 13.46
C ASP A 67 -2.73 13.63 14.94
N LYS A 68 -1.99 14.69 15.27
CA LYS A 68 -1.51 14.94 16.64
C LYS A 68 -2.66 15.10 17.65
N LYS A 69 -3.82 15.56 17.18
CA LYS A 69 -5.03 15.78 17.99
C LYS A 69 -6.02 14.60 17.93
N ALA A 70 -5.76 13.58 17.12
CA ALA A 70 -6.68 12.47 16.95
C ALA A 70 -6.45 11.39 18.00
N ASP A 71 -7.54 11.00 18.68
CA ASP A 71 -7.59 9.79 19.47
C ASP A 71 -7.41 8.56 18.58
N TRP A 72 -6.57 7.64 19.00
CA TRP A 72 -6.41 6.36 18.31
C TRP A 72 -7.67 5.52 18.50
N LYS A 73 -8.56 5.56 17.50
CA LYS A 73 -9.78 4.75 17.46
C LYS A 73 -9.77 3.92 16.20
N TRP A 74 -9.19 2.73 16.30
CA TRP A 74 -9.29 1.72 15.25
C TRP A 74 -10.69 1.11 15.27
N GLY A 75 -11.39 1.15 14.14
CA GLY A 75 -12.77 0.68 14.03
C GLY A 75 -13.04 0.12 12.65
N GLN A 76 -14.24 -0.42 12.43
CA GLN A 76 -14.59 -1.17 11.21
C GLN A 76 -14.33 -0.37 9.92
N ASN A 77 -14.57 0.94 9.90
CA ASN A 77 -14.30 1.78 8.74
C ASN A 77 -12.80 1.78 8.35
N LYS A 78 -11.89 1.91 9.32
CA LYS A 78 -10.44 1.87 9.08
C LYS A 78 -9.96 0.48 8.69
N THR A 79 -10.54 -0.57 9.29
CA THR A 79 -10.27 -1.95 8.88
C THR A 79 -10.70 -2.18 7.44
N ALA A 80 -11.88 -1.73 7.04
CA ALA A 80 -12.37 -1.86 5.66
C ALA A 80 -11.43 -1.16 4.67
N VAL A 81 -10.99 0.06 4.99
CA VAL A 81 -10.03 0.82 4.17
C VAL A 81 -8.67 0.10 4.10
N PHE A 82 -8.15 -0.36 5.23
CA PHE A 82 -6.87 -1.07 5.30
C PHE A 82 -6.91 -2.36 4.47
N THR A 83 -7.97 -3.15 4.60
CA THR A 83 -8.18 -4.37 3.81
C THR A 83 -8.34 -4.05 2.34
N ALA A 84 -9.13 -3.04 1.97
CA ALA A 84 -9.32 -2.63 0.58
C ALA A 84 -7.99 -2.22 -0.08
N ILE A 85 -7.13 -1.47 0.63
CA ILE A 85 -5.79 -1.11 0.14
C ILE A 85 -4.92 -2.35 -0.06
N LYS A 86 -4.93 -3.29 0.91
CA LYS A 86 -4.17 -4.53 0.78
C LYS A 86 -4.66 -5.38 -0.39
N GLU A 87 -5.96 -5.56 -0.54
CA GLU A 87 -6.57 -6.31 -1.64
C GLU A 87 -6.29 -5.66 -2.98
N PHE A 88 -6.37 -4.33 -3.05
CA PHE A 88 -5.99 -3.59 -4.24
C PHE A 88 -4.52 -3.87 -4.57
N LEU A 89 -3.60 -3.59 -3.65
CA LEU A 89 -2.15 -3.77 -3.85
C LEU A 89 -1.74 -5.21 -4.18
N THR A 90 -2.46 -6.20 -3.66
CA THR A 90 -2.19 -7.63 -3.88
C THR A 90 -3.00 -8.22 -5.03
N SER A 91 -3.94 -7.46 -5.59
CA SER A 91 -4.67 -7.84 -6.78
C SER A 91 -3.71 -7.87 -7.97
N ASN A 92 -3.71 -8.99 -8.68
CA ASN A 92 -2.95 -9.16 -9.93
C ASN A 92 -3.25 -8.07 -10.97
N SER A 93 -4.35 -7.33 -10.83
CA SER A 93 -4.78 -6.33 -11.79
C SER A 93 -3.88 -5.09 -11.85
N ILE A 94 -3.18 -4.73 -10.77
CA ILE A 94 -2.25 -3.58 -10.82
C ILE A 94 -0.87 -3.96 -11.38
N LEU A 95 -0.56 -5.26 -11.44
CA LEU A 95 0.70 -5.78 -11.97
C LEU A 95 0.64 -6.02 -13.48
N GLY A 96 -0.56 -6.08 -14.07
CA GLY A 96 -0.76 -6.37 -15.49
C GLY A 96 -1.07 -5.16 -16.37
N GLN A 97 -1.35 -3.99 -15.79
CA GLN A 97 -1.82 -2.82 -16.54
C GLN A 97 -1.20 -1.53 -16.01
N TYR A 98 0.04 -1.26 -16.40
CA TYR A 98 0.47 0.12 -16.60
C TYR A 98 0.83 0.23 -18.09
N ASN A 99 -0.13 0.74 -18.89
CA ASN A 99 0.06 1.11 -20.30
C ASN A 99 0.33 2.61 -20.38
#